data_AF-A0A839T706-F1
#
_entry.id   AF-A0A839T706-F1
#
_cell.length_a   1.000
_cell.length_b   1.000
_cell.length_c   1.000
_cell.angle_alpha   90.00
_cell.angle_beta   90.00
_cell.angle_gamma   90.00
#
_symmetry.space_group_name_H-M   'P 1'
#
loop_
_entity.id
_entity.type
_entity.pdbx_description
1 polymer ?
#
loop_
_entity_poly.entity_id
_entity_poly.type
_entity_poly.pdbx_seq_one_letter_code
_entity_poly.pdbx_strand_id
1 'polypeptide(L)'
;MNRQNQLATSIHDESTTAQQASHSQAAPTVETTSKEKKSPENKSTSASTQPAHIKKALRREAFNLYSRMASKAVLEDRRLALAIAITSLYVDVRNELPEALRKRMEHGLGIQSHLMPTDRAALEIQLAQRTETDLFTLLGSMAATTVFRCDNSDQFEQSVAGSQSLAYIQHTGMQPIEAFMMNEAYLKAQVKPAIIHDCKQSGFAAKYNEVKGEKAFDKLASGKLDELIKTILTFTAFSWLGYLPPALELPVQSSTALVTRRHNAA
;
A
#
# COMPACT_ATOMS: atom_id res chain seq x y z
N MET A 1 29.63 -25.86 -33.50
CA MET A 1 28.25 -25.68 -34.01
C MET A 1 27.83 -24.27 -33.59
N ASN A 2 28.00 -23.24 -34.44
CA ASN A 2 27.04 -22.72 -35.45
C ASN A 2 25.64 -22.51 -34.83
N ARG A 3 24.91 -21.38 -34.91
CA ARG A 3 24.92 -20.06 -35.59
C ARG A 3 23.94 -19.18 -34.75
N GLN A 4 24.18 -17.91 -34.49
CA GLN A 4 23.79 -16.73 -35.31
C GLN A 4 22.31 -16.63 -35.74
N ASN A 5 21.67 -15.51 -35.35
CA ASN A 5 20.57 -14.72 -35.96
C ASN A 5 19.73 -14.09 -34.82
N GLN A 6 19.58 -12.79 -34.55
CA GLN A 6 19.46 -11.54 -35.32
C GLN A 6 18.34 -11.50 -36.38
N LEU A 7 17.40 -10.55 -36.19
CA LEU A 7 16.65 -9.66 -37.12
C LEU A 7 15.30 -9.31 -36.44
N ALA A 8 14.99 -8.08 -36.00
CA ALA A 8 14.85 -6.78 -36.68
C ALA A 8 13.53 -6.59 -37.46
N THR A 9 12.78 -5.55 -37.04
CA THR A 9 11.95 -4.59 -37.83
C THR A 9 10.79 -5.07 -38.71
N SER A 10 9.60 -4.47 -38.56
CA SER A 10 9.15 -3.41 -39.49
C SER A 10 7.79 -2.79 -39.10
N ILE A 11 7.70 -1.50 -39.41
CA ILE A 11 6.56 -0.57 -39.40
C ILE A 11 5.83 -0.67 -40.75
N HIS A 12 4.50 -0.41 -40.77
CA HIS A 12 3.65 0.25 -41.80
C HIS A 12 2.24 0.28 -41.19
N ASP A 13 1.55 1.40 -40.91
CA ASP A 13 1.25 2.65 -41.63
C ASP A 13 0.23 2.51 -42.78
N GLU A 14 -0.61 3.55 -42.89
CA GLU A 14 -1.70 3.83 -43.85
C GLU A 14 -3.11 3.25 -43.54
N SER A 15 -4.18 4.02 -43.30
CA SER A 15 -4.78 5.23 -43.94
C SER A 15 -5.91 4.91 -44.92
N THR A 16 -6.92 5.80 -44.92
CA THR A 16 -7.93 6.09 -45.98
C THR A 16 -9.32 5.44 -45.75
N THR A 17 -10.37 6.13 -45.29
CA THR A 17 -11.17 7.29 -45.80
C THR A 17 -12.28 6.89 -46.79
N ALA A 18 -13.49 7.43 -46.53
CA ALA A 18 -14.60 7.71 -47.46
C ALA A 18 -15.35 6.48 -48.05
N GLN A 19 -16.64 6.50 -48.40
CA GLN A 19 -17.59 7.58 -48.69
C GLN A 19 -19.02 6.99 -48.81
N GLN A 20 -20.04 7.84 -48.60
CA GLN A 20 -21.26 8.08 -49.42
C GLN A 20 -21.89 6.91 -50.23
N ALA A 21 -23.19 6.84 -50.52
CA ALA A 21 -24.41 7.58 -50.20
C ALA A 21 -25.55 6.85 -50.95
N SER A 22 -26.79 7.22 -50.60
CA SER A 22 -27.96 7.39 -51.49
C SER A 22 -28.77 6.20 -52.05
N HIS A 23 -30.08 6.28 -51.72
CA HIS A 23 -31.28 6.09 -52.55
C HIS A 23 -31.79 4.64 -52.72
N SER A 24 -33.09 4.31 -52.68
CA SER A 24 -34.27 5.02 -53.17
C SER A 24 -35.56 4.66 -52.42
N GLN A 25 -36.54 5.58 -52.48
CA GLN A 25 -37.97 5.40 -52.20
C GLN A 25 -38.66 4.58 -53.30
N ALA A 26 -39.74 3.85 -52.95
CA ALA A 26 -41.04 3.90 -53.63
C ALA A 26 -42.10 3.08 -52.85
N ALA A 27 -43.27 3.67 -52.62
CA ALA A 27 -44.56 3.02 -52.34
C ALA A 27 -45.44 3.17 -53.61
N PRO A 28 -46.79 2.96 -53.65
CA PRO A 28 -47.75 2.16 -52.85
C PRO A 28 -48.79 1.38 -53.72
N THR A 29 -49.64 0.50 -53.15
CA THR A 29 -51.06 0.16 -53.57
C THR A 29 -51.65 -0.79 -52.48
N VAL A 30 -52.70 -0.53 -51.67
CA VAL A 30 -54.18 -0.41 -51.89
C VAL A 30 -54.75 -1.71 -52.52
N GLU A 31 -55.66 -2.53 -51.96
CA GLU A 31 -56.99 -2.25 -51.34
C GLU A 31 -57.68 -3.53 -50.71
N THR A 32 -58.59 -3.28 -49.75
CA THR A 32 -59.92 -3.91 -49.42
C THR A 32 -60.24 -5.33 -48.86
N THR A 33 -60.96 -5.28 -47.72
CA THR A 33 -62.23 -5.98 -47.32
C THR A 33 -62.28 -7.29 -46.49
N SER A 34 -62.62 -7.10 -45.20
CA SER A 34 -63.80 -7.58 -44.46
C SER A 34 -64.06 -9.08 -44.16
N LYS A 35 -64.10 -9.44 -42.85
CA LYS A 35 -65.30 -9.99 -42.15
C LYS A 35 -65.06 -10.32 -40.65
N GLU A 36 -66.01 -9.88 -39.82
CA GLU A 36 -66.24 -10.27 -38.42
C GLU A 36 -66.53 -11.78 -38.24
N LYS A 37 -66.17 -12.40 -37.10
CA LYS A 37 -67.04 -12.62 -35.92
C LYS A 37 -66.45 -13.63 -34.91
N LYS A 38 -66.76 -13.38 -33.63
CA LYS A 38 -66.82 -14.30 -32.45
C LYS A 38 -65.53 -14.58 -31.65
N SER A 39 -65.41 -13.91 -30.50
CA SER A 39 -64.98 -14.51 -29.22
C SER A 39 -66.10 -15.44 -28.69
N PRO A 40 -65.87 -16.40 -27.76
CA PRO A 40 -65.25 -16.25 -26.43
C PRO A 40 -64.10 -17.28 -26.22
N GLU A 41 -63.21 -17.21 -25.23
CA GLU A 41 -63.50 -17.53 -23.84
C GLU A 41 -62.24 -17.32 -22.98
N ASN A 42 -62.48 -16.86 -21.76
CA ASN A 42 -61.53 -16.59 -20.69
C ASN A 42 -60.61 -17.78 -20.37
N LYS A 43 -59.30 -17.53 -20.36
CA LYS A 43 -58.35 -18.08 -19.37
C LYS A 43 -57.14 -17.16 -19.27
N SER A 44 -57.31 -16.04 -18.57
CA SER A 44 -56.19 -15.23 -18.08
C SER A 44 -55.53 -15.98 -16.92
N THR A 45 -54.66 -16.94 -17.22
CA THR A 45 -53.58 -17.27 -16.32
C THR A 45 -52.63 -16.09 -16.35
N SER A 46 -52.60 -15.31 -15.27
CA SER A 46 -51.58 -14.31 -15.00
C SER A 46 -50.23 -15.02 -14.85
N ALA A 47 -49.63 -15.37 -15.99
CA ALA A 47 -48.22 -15.64 -16.08
C ALA A 47 -47.53 -14.35 -15.64
N SER A 48 -47.03 -14.36 -14.40
CA SER A 48 -46.05 -13.41 -13.89
C SER A 48 -45.05 -13.14 -15.02
N THR A 49 -45.22 -12.00 -15.68
CA THR A 49 -44.34 -11.57 -16.76
C THR A 49 -43.02 -11.24 -16.09
N GLN A 50 -42.12 -12.23 -16.00
CA GLN A 50 -40.73 -11.93 -15.69
C GLN A 50 -40.30 -10.84 -16.68
N PRO A 51 -39.78 -9.70 -16.23
CA PRO A 51 -39.53 -8.58 -17.12
C PRO A 51 -38.63 -9.04 -18.26
N ALA A 52 -39.18 -9.00 -19.47
CA ALA A 52 -38.46 -9.25 -20.70
C ALA A 52 -37.12 -8.51 -20.62
N HIS A 53 -36.02 -9.23 -20.83
CA HIS A 53 -34.64 -8.74 -20.78
C HIS A 53 -34.56 -7.22 -21.02
N ILE A 54 -34.36 -6.46 -19.95
CA ILE A 54 -34.29 -5.00 -20.00
C ILE A 54 -33.36 -4.60 -21.15
N LYS A 55 -33.84 -3.74 -22.07
CA LYS A 55 -33.05 -3.26 -23.22
C LYS A 55 -31.72 -2.71 -22.72
N LYS A 56 -30.60 -3.03 -23.40
CA LYS A 56 -29.23 -2.62 -23.00
C LYS A 56 -29.13 -1.12 -22.67
N ALA A 57 -29.81 -0.27 -23.45
CA ALA A 57 -29.86 1.17 -23.22
C ALA A 57 -30.50 1.54 -21.87
N LEU A 58 -31.59 0.87 -21.48
CA LEU A 58 -32.26 1.12 -20.20
C LEU A 58 -31.41 0.64 -19.00
N ARG A 59 -30.65 -0.45 -19.15
CA ARG A 59 -29.67 -0.86 -18.12
C ARG A 59 -28.56 0.17 -17.93
N ARG A 60 -28.08 0.78 -19.03
CA ARG A 60 -27.07 1.84 -18.97
C ARG A 60 -27.61 3.10 -18.28
N GLU A 61 -28.85 3.49 -18.56
CA GLU A 61 -29.45 4.65 -17.88
C GLU A 61 -29.70 4.38 -16.40
N ALA A 62 -30.16 3.17 -16.04
CA ALA A 62 -30.26 2.76 -14.65
C ALA A 62 -28.90 2.83 -13.95
N PHE A 63 -27.84 2.30 -14.57
CA PHE A 63 -26.48 2.39 -14.03
C PHE A 63 -26.04 3.84 -13.77
N ASN A 64 -26.29 4.76 -14.71
CA ASN A 64 -25.97 6.18 -14.55
C ASN A 64 -26.77 6.83 -13.42
N LEU A 65 -28.06 6.50 -13.29
CA LEU A 65 -28.90 7.00 -12.19
C LEU A 65 -28.36 6.54 -10.83
N TYR A 66 -28.15 5.23 -10.64
CA TYR A 66 -27.66 4.69 -9.38
C TYR A 66 -26.24 5.19 -9.05
N SER A 67 -25.37 5.35 -10.06
CA SER A 67 -24.04 5.93 -9.87
C SER A 67 -24.10 7.37 -9.36
N ARG A 68 -25.01 8.20 -9.90
CA ARG A 68 -25.23 9.58 -9.40
C ARG A 68 -25.77 9.60 -7.98
N MET A 69 -26.72 8.72 -7.67
CA MET A 69 -27.28 8.60 -6.31
C MET A 69 -26.20 8.16 -5.31
N ALA A 70 -25.39 7.16 -5.66
CA ALA A 70 -24.27 6.70 -4.83
C ALA A 70 -23.23 7.80 -4.63
N SER A 71 -22.87 8.52 -5.70
CA SER A 71 -21.95 9.67 -5.61
C SER A 71 -22.48 10.73 -4.64
N LYS A 72 -23.77 11.07 -4.71
CA LYS A 72 -24.40 12.00 -3.77
C LYS A 72 -24.30 11.49 -2.33
N ALA A 73 -24.62 10.21 -2.09
CA ALA A 73 -24.55 9.61 -0.75
C ALA A 73 -23.13 9.68 -0.16
N VAL A 74 -22.09 9.43 -0.97
CA VAL A 74 -20.68 9.53 -0.54
C VAL A 74 -20.29 10.97 -0.19
N LEU A 75 -20.77 11.95 -0.95
CA LEU A 75 -20.47 13.36 -0.67
C LEU A 75 -21.18 13.88 0.58
N GLU A 76 -22.34 13.32 0.93
CA GLU A 76 -23.13 13.72 2.10
C GLU A 76 -22.73 12.97 3.39
N ASP A 77 -22.08 11.81 3.31
CA ASP A 77 -21.57 11.05 4.47
C ASP A 77 -20.05 10.89 4.43
N ARG A 78 -19.35 11.67 5.27
CA ARG A 78 -17.88 11.64 5.38
C ARG A 78 -17.35 10.28 5.80
N ARG A 79 -18.10 9.51 6.61
CA ARG A 79 -17.69 8.18 7.05
C ARG A 79 -17.66 7.21 5.88
N LEU A 80 -18.61 7.36 4.93
CA LEU A 80 -18.62 6.57 3.71
C LEU A 80 -17.41 6.90 2.82
N ALA A 81 -17.08 8.19 2.68
CA ALA A 81 -15.87 8.60 1.96
C ALA A 81 -14.59 8.05 2.60
N LEU A 82 -14.47 8.10 3.94
CA LEU A 82 -13.34 7.53 4.68
C LEU A 82 -13.28 6.00 4.54
N ALA A 83 -14.40 5.30 4.63
CA ALA A 83 -14.47 3.86 4.45
C ALA A 83 -14.00 3.42 3.06
N ILE A 84 -14.38 4.15 2.01
CA ILE A 84 -13.91 3.93 0.63
C ILE A 84 -12.39 4.16 0.53
N ALA A 85 -11.88 5.23 1.13
CA ALA A 85 -10.45 5.54 1.12
C ALA A 85 -9.63 4.46 1.83
N ILE A 86 -10.06 4.04 3.02
CA ILE A 86 -9.45 2.98 3.83
C ILE A 86 -9.44 1.66 3.05
N THR A 87 -10.57 1.26 2.48
CA THR A 87 -10.68 0.02 1.72
C THR A 87 -9.80 0.05 0.47
N SER A 88 -9.75 1.19 -0.22
CA SER A 88 -8.88 1.39 -1.39
C SER A 88 -7.40 1.27 -1.01
N LEU A 89 -6.99 1.90 0.10
CA LEU A 89 -5.62 1.82 0.60
C LEU A 89 -5.24 0.37 0.92
N TYR A 90 -6.10 -0.39 1.60
CA TYR A 90 -5.83 -1.81 1.88
C TYR A 90 -5.65 -2.62 0.58
N VAL A 91 -6.55 -2.46 -0.39
CA VAL A 91 -6.47 -3.22 -1.66
C VAL A 91 -5.19 -2.89 -2.43
N ASP A 92 -4.74 -1.63 -2.40
CA ASP A 92 -3.49 -1.18 -3.01
C ASP A 92 -2.27 -1.85 -2.38
N VAL A 93 -2.19 -1.89 -1.05
CA VAL A 93 -0.93 -2.26 -0.36
C VAL A 93 -0.86 -3.71 0.13
N ARG A 94 -1.99 -4.41 0.25
CA ARG A 94 -2.06 -5.71 0.96
C ARG A 94 -1.09 -6.79 0.45
N ASN A 95 -0.71 -6.75 -0.83
CA ASN A 95 0.19 -7.73 -1.42
C ASN A 95 1.67 -7.38 -1.24
N GLU A 96 1.96 -6.14 -0.87
CA GLU A 96 3.31 -5.61 -0.71
C GLU A 96 3.71 -5.53 0.76
N LEU A 97 2.82 -5.85 1.71
CA LEU A 97 3.13 -5.75 3.14
C LEU A 97 3.67 -7.06 3.72
N PRO A 98 4.57 -6.98 4.72
CA PRO A 98 4.92 -8.10 5.57
C PRO A 98 3.66 -8.73 6.19
N GLU A 99 3.63 -10.06 6.27
CA GLU A 99 2.43 -10.81 6.70
C GLU A 99 1.88 -10.34 8.05
N ALA A 100 2.75 -10.04 9.01
CA ALA A 100 2.36 -9.57 10.33
C ALA A 100 1.63 -8.21 10.29
N LEU A 101 2.08 -7.29 9.42
CA LEU A 101 1.44 -5.98 9.25
C LEU A 101 0.12 -6.12 8.48
N ARG A 102 0.09 -6.93 7.43
CA ARG A 102 -1.12 -7.23 6.67
C ARG A 102 -2.22 -7.80 7.57
N LYS A 103 -1.90 -8.81 8.38
CA LYS A 103 -2.85 -9.43 9.34
C LYS A 103 -3.39 -8.42 10.36
N ARG A 104 -2.55 -7.49 10.82
CA ARG A 104 -2.98 -6.42 11.74
C ARG A 104 -3.98 -5.48 11.04
N MET A 105 -3.74 -5.12 9.79
CA MET A 105 -4.68 -4.30 9.00
C MET A 105 -5.99 -5.04 8.77
N GLU A 106 -5.94 -6.31 8.37
CA GLU A 106 -7.13 -7.15 8.16
C GLU A 106 -7.97 -7.24 9.43
N HIS A 107 -7.33 -7.46 10.59
CA HIS A 107 -8.01 -7.45 11.88
C HIS A 107 -8.69 -6.10 12.17
N GLY A 108 -7.99 -4.98 11.96
CA GLY A 108 -8.54 -3.63 12.14
C GLY A 108 -9.75 -3.34 11.24
N LEU A 109 -9.75 -3.90 10.02
CA LEU A 109 -10.84 -3.79 9.06
C LEU A 109 -12.01 -4.73 9.37
N GLY A 110 -11.81 -5.76 10.21
CA GLY A 110 -12.80 -6.80 10.46
C GLY A 110 -12.84 -7.87 9.35
N ILE A 111 -11.77 -7.99 8.57
CA ILE A 111 -11.62 -8.98 7.50
C ILE A 111 -11.17 -10.30 8.13
N GLN A 112 -12.03 -11.32 8.07
CA GLN A 112 -11.74 -12.65 8.63
C GLN A 112 -11.13 -13.62 7.60
N SER A 113 -11.29 -13.33 6.31
CA SER A 113 -10.85 -14.15 5.18
C SER A 113 -10.44 -13.25 4.02
N HIS A 114 -9.93 -13.81 2.92
CA HIS A 114 -9.50 -13.01 1.77
C HIS A 114 -10.64 -12.11 1.24
N LEU A 115 -10.41 -10.79 1.19
CA LEU A 115 -11.39 -9.85 0.67
C LEU A 115 -11.52 -9.98 -0.85
N MET A 116 -12.66 -10.51 -1.30
CA MET A 116 -13.02 -10.60 -2.72
C MET A 116 -13.58 -9.27 -3.23
N PRO A 117 -13.47 -8.96 -4.54
CA PRO A 117 -14.02 -7.74 -5.11
C PRO A 117 -15.52 -7.54 -4.85
N THR A 118 -16.28 -8.63 -4.76
CA THR A 118 -17.73 -8.64 -4.47
C THR A 118 -18.06 -8.19 -3.06
N ASP A 119 -17.14 -8.37 -2.12
CA ASP A 119 -17.36 -8.12 -0.69
C ASP A 119 -16.98 -6.69 -0.30
N ARG A 120 -16.34 -5.96 -1.23
CA ARG A 120 -15.83 -4.61 -1.03
C ARG A 120 -16.91 -3.64 -0.53
N ALA A 121 -18.07 -3.61 -1.20
CA ALA A 121 -19.15 -2.71 -0.82
C ALA A 121 -19.70 -3.02 0.59
N ALA A 122 -19.77 -4.31 0.97
CA ALA A 122 -20.21 -4.71 2.31
C ALA A 122 -19.24 -4.23 3.39
N LEU A 123 -17.93 -4.37 3.14
CA LEU A 123 -16.89 -3.85 4.04
C LEU A 123 -16.96 -2.33 4.16
N GLU A 124 -17.12 -1.60 3.05
CA GLU A 124 -17.23 -0.13 3.05
C GLU A 124 -18.43 0.34 3.90
N ILE A 125 -19.58 -0.32 3.75
CA ILE A 125 -20.77 -0.03 4.57
C ILE A 125 -20.54 -0.38 6.05
N GLN A 126 -19.90 -1.52 6.35
CA GLN A 126 -19.57 -1.90 7.73
C GLN A 126 -18.62 -0.88 8.38
N LEU A 127 -17.62 -0.39 7.64
CA LEU A 127 -16.70 0.64 8.14
C LEU A 127 -17.42 1.96 8.36
N ALA A 128 -18.32 2.36 7.46
CA ALA A 128 -19.09 3.60 7.59
C ALA A 128 -20.01 3.64 8.83
N GLN A 129 -20.26 2.49 9.48
CA GLN A 129 -20.98 2.40 10.76
C GLN A 129 -20.13 2.82 11.96
N ARG A 130 -18.80 2.90 11.82
CA ARG A 130 -17.88 3.34 12.88
C ARG A 130 -17.90 4.87 13.05
N THR A 131 -17.29 5.36 14.12
CA THR A 131 -17.15 6.81 14.32
C THR A 131 -16.11 7.39 13.36
N GLU A 132 -16.22 8.68 13.02
CA GLU A 132 -15.20 9.36 12.20
C GLU A 132 -13.81 9.29 12.83
N THR A 133 -13.72 9.46 14.16
CA THR A 133 -12.46 9.37 14.92
C THR A 133 -11.80 8.00 14.78
N ASP A 134 -12.59 6.92 14.86
CA ASP A 134 -12.07 5.56 14.68
C ASP A 134 -11.56 5.36 13.25
N LEU A 135 -12.28 5.88 12.26
CA LEU A 135 -11.88 5.80 10.85
C LEU A 135 -10.61 6.60 10.57
N PHE A 136 -10.45 7.79 11.13
CA PHE A 136 -9.20 8.56 11.02
C PHE A 136 -8.03 7.85 11.70
N THR A 137 -8.24 7.28 12.88
CA THR A 137 -7.22 6.51 13.59
C THR A 137 -6.78 5.29 12.78
N LEU A 138 -7.75 4.57 12.21
CA LEU A 138 -7.49 3.43 11.34
C LEU A 138 -6.76 3.85 10.06
N LEU A 139 -7.21 4.90 9.38
CA LEU A 139 -6.57 5.45 8.18
C LEU A 139 -5.12 5.87 8.48
N GLY A 140 -4.88 6.58 9.57
CA GLY A 140 -3.55 7.00 9.98
C GLY A 140 -2.64 5.81 10.28
N SER A 141 -3.13 4.81 11.01
CA SER A 141 -2.40 3.58 11.26
C SER A 141 -2.06 2.82 9.97
N MET A 142 -2.98 2.77 9.01
CA MET A 142 -2.77 2.10 7.73
C MET A 142 -1.82 2.88 6.83
N ALA A 143 -1.93 4.21 6.77
CA ALA A 143 -0.99 5.06 6.06
C ALA A 143 0.43 4.89 6.61
N ALA A 144 0.59 4.80 7.93
CA ALA A 144 1.88 4.52 8.55
C ALA A 144 2.46 3.14 8.17
N THR A 145 1.64 2.17 7.76
CA THR A 145 2.17 0.87 7.28
C THR A 145 2.73 0.92 5.87
N THR A 146 2.40 1.94 5.06
CA THR A 146 2.80 1.97 3.64
C THR A 146 4.30 2.14 3.45
N VAL A 147 5.01 2.70 4.44
CA VAL A 147 6.47 2.82 4.42
C VAL A 147 7.19 1.49 4.71
N PHE A 148 6.44 0.43 5.03
CA PHE A 148 6.95 -0.92 5.24
C PHE A 148 6.63 -1.88 4.09
N ARG A 149 6.32 -1.37 2.88
CA ARG A 149 6.18 -2.22 1.70
C ARG A 149 7.49 -3.00 1.47
N CYS A 150 7.38 -4.30 1.26
CA CYS A 150 8.47 -5.20 0.96
C CYS A 150 9.16 -4.78 -0.33
N ASP A 151 10.48 -4.66 -0.27
CA ASP A 151 11.34 -4.54 -1.43
C ASP A 151 12.18 -5.83 -1.54
N ASN A 152 12.06 -6.53 -2.67
CA ASN A 152 12.82 -7.76 -2.91
C ASN A 152 14.21 -7.49 -3.50
N SER A 153 14.54 -6.22 -3.78
CA SER A 153 15.79 -5.82 -4.43
C SER A 153 16.84 -5.26 -3.46
N ASP A 154 16.50 -5.13 -2.18
CA ASP A 154 17.33 -4.48 -1.14
C ASP A 154 17.83 -3.08 -1.57
N GLN A 155 17.12 -2.42 -2.50
CA GLN A 155 17.44 -1.09 -3.00
C GLN A 155 16.61 -0.07 -2.23
N PHE A 156 16.83 0.04 -0.92
CA PHE A 156 16.03 0.89 -0.03
C PHE A 156 15.79 2.29 -0.63
N GLU A 157 16.85 2.99 -1.03
CA GLU A 157 16.76 4.36 -1.57
C GLU A 157 15.97 4.47 -2.90
N GLN A 158 15.94 3.41 -3.70
CA GLN A 158 15.25 3.38 -4.99
C GLN A 158 13.85 2.78 -4.90
N SER A 159 13.53 2.12 -3.78
CA SER A 159 12.22 1.55 -3.51
C SER A 159 11.18 2.63 -3.19
N VAL A 160 9.91 2.34 -3.46
CA VAL A 160 8.79 3.21 -3.06
C VAL A 160 8.77 3.42 -1.55
N ALA A 161 8.98 2.35 -0.78
CA ALA A 161 8.98 2.40 0.68
C ALA A 161 10.11 3.27 1.25
N GLY A 162 11.34 3.09 0.76
CA GLY A 162 12.49 3.85 1.27
C GLY A 162 12.51 5.30 0.80
N SER A 163 12.13 5.58 -0.44
CA SER A 163 11.96 6.97 -0.91
C SER A 163 10.88 7.72 -0.13
N GLN A 164 9.73 7.08 0.16
CA GLN A 164 8.70 7.65 1.05
C GLN A 164 9.22 7.88 2.46
N SER A 165 9.90 6.88 3.05
CA SER A 165 10.47 6.98 4.39
C SER A 165 11.43 8.17 4.50
N LEU A 166 12.35 8.30 3.54
CA LEU A 166 13.31 9.40 3.48
C LEU A 166 12.61 10.75 3.37
N ALA A 167 11.61 10.88 2.49
CA ALA A 167 10.84 12.11 2.32
C ALA A 167 10.11 12.51 3.61
N TYR A 168 9.50 11.55 4.32
CA TYR A 168 8.77 11.83 5.56
C TYR A 168 9.71 12.17 6.73
N ILE A 169 10.84 11.47 6.85
CA ILE A 169 11.87 11.79 7.84
C ILE A 169 12.40 13.21 7.60
N GLN A 170 12.69 13.56 6.34
CA GLN A 170 13.14 14.90 5.97
C GLN A 170 12.08 15.97 6.27
N HIS A 171 10.82 15.70 5.92
CA HIS A 171 9.71 16.63 6.16
C HIS A 171 9.49 16.91 7.65
N THR A 172 9.61 15.88 8.50
CA THR A 172 9.41 15.98 9.94
C THR A 172 10.64 16.43 10.72
N GLY A 173 11.81 16.48 10.07
CA GLY A 173 13.09 16.81 10.71
C GLY A 173 13.62 15.74 11.66
N MET A 174 13.06 14.53 11.62
CA MET A 174 13.46 13.42 12.49
C MET A 174 14.91 13.01 12.21
N GLN A 175 15.68 12.77 13.28
CA GLN A 175 17.05 12.29 13.18
C GLN A 175 17.09 10.80 13.51
N PRO A 176 17.71 9.92 12.68
CA PRO A 176 17.75 8.49 12.98
C PRO A 176 18.43 8.17 14.30
N ILE A 177 19.37 9.01 14.74
CA ILE A 177 20.06 8.87 16.02
C ILE A 177 19.11 8.93 17.24
N GLU A 178 17.94 9.56 17.08
CA GLU A 178 16.90 9.65 18.09
C GLU A 178 15.98 8.42 18.08
N ALA A 179 15.90 7.71 16.95
CA ALA A 179 15.04 6.55 16.73
C ALA A 179 15.80 5.22 16.75
N PHE A 180 17.13 5.23 16.66
CA PHE A 180 17.94 4.02 16.65
C PHE A 180 17.83 3.29 17.98
N MET A 181 17.52 2.00 17.89
CA MET A 181 17.52 1.10 19.02
C MET A 181 18.40 -0.10 18.71
N MET A 182 19.40 -0.31 19.56
CA MET A 182 20.22 -1.51 19.51
C MET A 182 19.33 -2.74 19.76
N ASN A 183 19.22 -3.59 18.76
CA ASN A 183 18.34 -4.75 18.79
C ASN A 183 19.02 -6.00 18.26
N GLU A 184 18.41 -7.15 18.51
CA GLU A 184 18.97 -8.45 18.14
C GLU A 184 19.12 -8.63 16.63
N ALA A 185 18.18 -8.11 15.83
CA ALA A 185 18.23 -8.22 14.38
C ALA A 185 19.43 -7.48 13.78
N TYR A 186 19.68 -6.25 14.22
CA TYR A 186 20.86 -5.47 13.85
C TYR A 186 22.15 -6.21 14.23
N LEU A 187 22.24 -6.68 15.48
CA LEU A 187 23.44 -7.35 15.98
C LEU A 187 23.72 -8.67 15.23
N LYS A 188 22.69 -9.44 14.88
CA LYS A 188 22.84 -10.68 14.10
C LYS A 188 23.18 -10.45 12.63
N ALA A 189 22.81 -9.30 12.07
CA ALA A 189 23.19 -8.91 10.71
C ALA A 189 24.67 -8.50 10.60
N GLN A 190 25.33 -8.22 11.73
CA GLN A 190 26.72 -7.77 11.79
C GLN A 190 27.70 -8.91 12.02
N VAL A 191 28.93 -8.72 11.55
CA VAL A 191 30.05 -9.58 11.94
C VAL A 191 30.56 -9.17 13.32
N LYS A 192 31.04 -10.14 14.11
CA LYS A 192 31.53 -9.92 15.48
C LYS A 192 32.51 -8.72 15.62
N PRO A 193 33.49 -8.51 14.72
CA PRO A 193 34.37 -7.34 14.80
C PRO A 193 33.63 -5.99 14.69
N ALA A 194 32.58 -5.90 13.88
CA ALA A 194 31.78 -4.68 13.73
C ALA A 194 31.00 -4.36 15.00
N ILE A 195 30.41 -5.38 15.65
CA ILE A 195 29.74 -5.23 16.95
C ILE A 195 30.71 -4.72 18.01
N ILE A 196 31.94 -5.27 18.05
CA ILE A 196 32.98 -4.83 18.99
C ILE A 196 33.37 -3.38 18.71
N HIS A 197 33.50 -3.00 17.44
CA HIS A 197 33.77 -1.63 17.04
C HIS A 197 32.65 -0.68 17.50
N ASP A 198 31.39 -1.01 17.24
CA ASP A 198 30.23 -0.22 17.68
C ASP A 198 30.20 -0.05 19.19
N CYS A 199 30.45 -1.12 19.95
CA CYS A 199 30.53 -1.06 21.41
C CYS A 199 31.64 -0.12 21.91
N LYS A 200 32.76 -0.03 21.19
CA LYS A 200 33.86 0.87 21.55
C LYS A 200 33.52 2.32 21.20
N GLN A 201 32.99 2.56 20.01
CA GLN A 201 32.62 3.91 19.53
C GLN A 201 31.47 4.51 20.34
N SER A 202 30.47 3.72 20.72
CA SER A 202 29.34 4.18 21.50
C SER A 202 29.67 4.48 22.97
N GLY A 203 30.83 4.01 23.45
CA GLY A 203 31.19 4.07 24.87
C GLY A 203 30.65 2.92 25.72
N PHE A 204 29.89 1.97 25.12
CA PHE A 204 29.41 0.76 25.81
C PHE A 204 30.56 0.00 26.48
N ALA A 205 31.67 -0.21 25.77
CA ALA A 205 32.83 -0.95 26.26
C ALA A 205 33.44 -0.30 27.52
N ALA A 206 33.54 1.03 27.53
CA ALA A 206 34.04 1.79 28.68
C ALA A 206 33.08 1.66 29.87
N LYS A 207 31.77 1.83 29.64
CA LYS A 207 30.76 1.71 30.70
C LYS A 207 30.66 0.30 31.26
N TYR A 208 30.81 -0.71 30.41
CA TYR A 208 30.83 -2.11 30.83
C TYR A 208 32.03 -2.41 31.72
N ASN A 209 33.23 -1.91 31.35
CA ASN A 209 34.43 -2.03 32.19
C ASN A 209 34.30 -1.29 33.53
N GLU A 210 33.68 -0.11 33.55
CA GLU A 210 33.41 0.64 34.78
C GLU A 210 32.56 -0.18 35.77
N VAL A 211 31.55 -0.91 35.27
CA VAL A 211 30.60 -1.66 36.11
C VAL A 211 31.07 -3.08 36.43
N LYS A 212 31.78 -3.75 35.51
CA LYS A 212 32.15 -5.17 35.61
C LYS A 212 33.64 -5.41 35.91
N GLY A 213 34.44 -4.34 35.93
CA GLY A 213 35.87 -4.39 36.17
C GLY A 213 36.70 -4.17 34.91
N GLU A 214 37.96 -3.78 35.12
CA GLU A 214 38.89 -3.49 34.04
C GLU A 214 39.05 -4.69 33.10
N LYS A 215 39.05 -4.45 31.78
CA LYS A 215 39.16 -5.47 30.71
C LYS A 215 38.02 -6.50 30.69
N ALA A 216 36.93 -6.31 31.44
CA ALA A 216 35.77 -7.19 31.40
C ALA A 216 35.14 -7.27 29.99
N PHE A 217 35.09 -6.14 29.28
CA PHE A 217 34.61 -6.08 27.90
C PHE A 217 35.54 -6.84 26.94
N ASP A 218 36.86 -6.73 27.08
CA ASP A 218 37.79 -7.48 26.22
C ASP A 218 37.64 -8.98 26.41
N LYS A 219 37.44 -9.43 27.67
CA LYS A 219 37.10 -10.83 27.97
C LYS A 219 35.79 -11.25 27.30
N LEU A 220 34.75 -10.44 27.42
CA LEU A 220 33.45 -10.69 26.76
C LEU A 220 33.59 -10.74 25.22
N ALA A 221 34.30 -9.78 24.64
CA ALA A 221 34.55 -9.66 23.21
C ALA A 221 35.38 -10.83 22.67
N SER A 222 36.23 -11.46 23.49
CA SER A 222 36.95 -12.68 23.10
C SER A 222 36.07 -13.94 23.08
N GLY A 223 34.93 -13.93 23.79
CA GLY A 223 34.04 -15.08 23.99
C GLY A 223 33.10 -15.38 22.82
N LYS A 224 31.96 -16.03 23.10
CA LYS A 224 30.98 -16.41 22.07
C LYS A 224 30.16 -15.20 21.60
N LEU A 225 29.80 -15.17 20.33
CA LEU A 225 28.99 -14.08 19.76
C LEU A 225 27.63 -13.95 20.47
N ASP A 226 26.94 -15.06 20.72
CA ASP A 226 25.64 -15.04 21.39
C ASP A 226 25.70 -14.47 22.81
N GLU A 227 26.79 -14.73 23.53
CA GLU A 227 27.02 -14.17 24.87
C GLU A 227 27.26 -12.66 24.80
N LEU A 228 28.00 -12.19 23.79
CA LEU A 228 28.20 -10.76 23.52
C LEU A 228 26.87 -10.07 23.20
N ILE A 229 26.08 -10.62 22.26
CA ILE A 229 24.76 -10.08 21.87
C ILE A 229 23.83 -10.04 23.08
N LYS A 230 23.71 -11.15 23.82
CA LYS A 230 22.86 -11.21 25.02
C LYS A 230 23.28 -10.18 26.07
N THR A 231 24.58 -9.97 26.25
CA THR A 231 25.09 -9.00 27.21
C THR A 231 24.79 -7.57 26.77
N ILE A 232 24.97 -7.24 25.49
CA ILE A 232 24.62 -5.93 24.92
C ILE A 232 23.14 -5.61 25.15
N LEU A 233 22.25 -6.58 24.93
CA LEU A 233 20.80 -6.37 25.03
C LEU A 233 20.30 -6.33 26.48
N THR A 234 20.99 -6.97 27.42
CA THR A 234 20.55 -7.05 28.83
C THR A 234 21.27 -6.08 29.76
N PHE A 235 22.33 -5.41 29.30
CA PHE A 235 23.09 -4.47 30.13
C PHE A 235 22.36 -3.12 30.23
N THR A 236 21.63 -2.92 31.32
CA THR A 236 20.79 -1.74 31.57
C THR A 236 21.53 -0.49 32.05
N ALA A 237 22.82 -0.60 32.38
CA ALA A 237 23.63 0.52 32.89
C ALA A 237 24.21 1.42 31.77
N PHE A 238 23.84 1.17 30.51
CA PHE A 238 24.24 1.95 29.35
C PHE A 238 23.03 2.24 28.47
N SER A 239 22.98 3.44 27.89
CA SER A 239 21.96 3.82 26.91
C SER A 239 22.60 3.98 25.54
N TRP A 240 21.97 3.40 24.53
CA TRP A 240 22.36 3.55 23.12
C TRP A 240 21.84 4.86 22.50
N LEU A 241 21.04 5.64 23.25
CA LEU A 241 20.51 6.92 22.79
C LEU A 241 21.66 7.89 22.48
N GLY A 242 21.61 8.52 21.29
CA GLY A 242 22.69 9.40 20.85
C GLY A 242 23.83 8.69 20.13
N TYR A 243 23.71 7.38 19.86
CA TYR A 243 24.62 6.65 18.98
C TYR A 243 23.88 6.13 17.75
N LEU A 244 24.41 6.39 16.56
CA LEU A 244 23.98 5.79 15.30
C LEU A 244 25.19 5.06 14.69
N PRO A 245 25.10 3.74 14.43
CA PRO A 245 26.18 3.04 13.76
C PRO A 245 26.45 3.62 12.37
N PRO A 246 27.72 3.77 11.95
CA PRO A 246 28.07 4.33 10.63
C PRO A 246 27.43 3.58 9.45
N ALA A 247 27.18 2.28 9.61
CA ALA A 247 26.52 1.46 8.59
C ALA A 247 25.04 1.85 8.34
N LEU A 248 24.43 2.62 9.23
CA LEU A 248 23.04 3.10 9.13
C LEU A 248 22.97 4.61 8.82
N GLU A 249 24.11 5.28 8.67
CA GLU A 249 24.16 6.67 8.20
C GLU A 249 23.80 6.69 6.71
N LEU A 250 22.67 7.32 6.36
CA LEU A 250 22.25 7.41 4.96
C LEU A 250 22.95 8.59 4.27
N PRO A 251 23.44 8.43 3.02
CA PRO A 251 24.15 9.47 2.26
C PRO A 251 23.42 10.83 2.19
N VAL A 252 22.08 10.81 2.18
CA VAL A 252 21.23 12.02 2.12
C VAL A 252 21.31 12.85 3.41
N GLN A 253 21.78 12.28 4.52
CA GLN A 253 21.94 13.00 5.80
C GLN A 253 23.27 13.76 5.88
N SER A 254 24.27 13.33 5.12
CA SER A 254 25.60 13.96 5.07
C SER A 254 25.56 15.37 4.47
N SER A 255 24.59 15.67 3.59
CA SER A 255 24.44 17.00 2.99
C SER A 255 23.78 18.02 3.92
N THR A 256 22.90 17.58 4.82
CA THR A 256 22.20 18.48 5.76
C THR A 256 23.02 18.74 7.04
N ALA A 257 23.79 17.75 7.51
CA ALA A 257 24.66 17.91 8.68
C ALA A 257 25.87 18.84 8.43
N LEU A 258 26.25 19.07 7.16
CA LEU A 258 27.32 19.98 6.77
C LEU A 258 26.92 21.47 6.75
N VAL A 259 25.63 21.79 6.79
CA VAL A 259 25.15 23.19 6.77
C VAL A 259 25.14 23.81 8.17
N THR A 260 24.98 23.01 9.24
CA THR A 260 24.85 23.54 10.61
C THR A 260 26.19 23.67 11.35
N ARG A 261 27.31 23.12 10.85
CA ARG A 261 28.64 23.25 11.49
C ARG A 261 29.47 24.45 11.04
N ARG A 262 28.95 25.36 10.20
CA ARG A 262 29.68 26.56 9.73
C ARG A 262 29.23 27.89 10.34
N HIS A 263 28.29 27.92 11.28
CA HIS A 263 27.90 29.15 11.99
C HIS A 263 27.97 28.95 13.49
N ASN A 264 29.20 28.85 14.02
CA ASN A 264 29.58 29.22 15.37
C ASN A 264 31.12 29.20 15.46
N ALA A 265 31.73 30.11 14.70
CA ALA A 265 33.11 30.54 14.86
C ALA A 265 33.19 31.99 14.38
N ALA A 266 32.74 32.89 15.24
CA ALA A 266 33.07 34.31 15.27
C ALA A 266 33.00 34.74 16.73
#